data_AF-A0A3D3YQK1-F1
#
_entry.id   AF-A0A3D3YQK1-F1
#
_cell.length_a   1.000
_cell.length_b   1.000
_cell.length_c   1.000
_cell.angle_alpha   90.00
_cell.angle_beta   90.00
_cell.angle_gamma   90.00
#
_symmetry.space_group_name_H-M   'P 1'
#
loop_
_entity.id
_entity.type
_entity.pdbx_description
1 polymer ?
#
loop_
_entity_poly.entity_id
_entity_poly.type
_entity_poly.pdbx_seq_one_letter_code
_entity_poly.pdbx_strand_id
1 'polypeptide(L)'
;MDRDGVGKARRRLSREQGAIVKDWGGRLPVALIYPNSYYIGMSNLGVHAVYRLLNGYRGVVCERGFWERENRDGKLPVLSLESQRPLSDFAVLAFSVSYELDYFNVVQILRAAGIPLYAADRDERHPLVIAGGPCITVNPLPLAPFFDVLCIGEAEPL
;
A
#
# COMPACT_ATOMS: atom_id res chain seq x y z
N MET A 1 -23.81 6.25 7.97
CA MET A 1 -22.73 5.87 7.02
C MET A 1 -21.75 5.05 7.82
N ASP A 2 -21.79 3.73 7.66
CA ASP A 2 -21.42 2.78 8.73
C ASP A 2 -19.93 2.74 9.10
N ARG A 3 -19.68 2.74 10.40
CA ARG A 3 -18.37 2.80 11.10
C ARG A 3 -17.64 1.44 11.17
N ASP A 4 -17.96 0.50 10.28
CA ASP A 4 -17.53 -0.90 10.48
C ASP A 4 -16.06 -1.17 10.08
N GLY A 5 -15.57 -0.53 9.01
CA GLY A 5 -14.20 -0.70 8.52
C GLY A 5 -13.11 -0.18 9.46
N VAL A 6 -13.30 1.04 9.98
CA VAL A 6 -12.37 1.68 10.93
C VAL A 6 -12.32 0.89 12.23
N GLY A 7 -13.48 0.41 12.72
CA GLY A 7 -13.55 -0.44 13.91
C GLY A 7 -12.81 -1.77 13.73
N LYS A 8 -12.95 -2.40 12.55
CA LYS A 8 -12.23 -3.62 12.18
C LYS A 8 -10.71 -3.40 12.12
N ALA A 9 -10.25 -2.32 11.48
CA ALA A 9 -8.83 -1.97 11.40
C ALA A 9 -8.21 -1.77 12.79
N ARG A 10 -8.87 -0.98 13.66
CA ARG A 10 -8.42 -0.75 15.05
C ARG A 10 -8.37 -2.03 15.88
N ARG A 11 -9.37 -2.91 15.75
CA ARG A 11 -9.38 -4.22 16.44
C ARG A 11 -8.27 -5.16 15.97
N ARG A 12 -7.90 -5.12 14.68
CA ARG A 12 -6.76 -5.88 14.14
C ARG A 12 -5.47 -5.35 14.73
N LEU A 13 -5.24 -4.04 14.63
CA LEU A 13 -4.03 -3.39 15.12
C LEU A 13 -3.84 -3.59 16.63
N SER A 14 -4.92 -3.54 17.43
CA SER A 14 -4.84 -3.76 18.88
C SER A 14 -4.46 -5.19 19.29
N ARG A 15 -4.58 -6.15 18.38
CA ARG A 15 -4.22 -7.57 18.60
C ARG A 15 -2.89 -7.94 17.93
N GLU A 16 -2.38 -7.06 17.08
CA GLU A 16 -1.15 -7.29 16.33
C GLU A 16 0.07 -6.97 17.19
N GLN A 17 1.14 -7.76 17.03
CA GLN A 17 2.44 -7.47 17.63
C GLN A 17 3.41 -7.04 16.54
N GLY A 18 4.20 -6.01 16.80
CA GLY A 18 5.20 -5.49 15.86
C GLY A 18 4.70 -4.39 14.91
N ALA A 19 3.47 -3.90 15.10
CA ALA A 19 3.01 -2.69 14.43
C ALA A 19 3.82 -1.48 14.91
N ILE A 20 4.33 -0.68 13.96
CA ILE A 20 5.11 0.52 14.20
C ILE A 20 4.22 1.72 13.89
N VAL A 21 3.88 2.50 14.91
CA VAL A 21 3.11 3.74 14.76
C VAL A 21 4.04 4.91 15.01
N LYS A 22 4.20 5.78 14.01
CA LYS A 22 4.96 7.03 14.12
C LYS A 22 4.04 8.22 13.90
N ASP A 23 4.34 9.33 14.55
CA ASP A 23 3.76 10.60 14.17
C ASP A 23 4.24 11.02 12.78
N TRP A 24 3.37 11.64 11.99
CA TRP A 24 3.72 12.07 10.65
C TRP A 24 4.69 13.26 10.68
N GLY A 25 4.53 14.23 11.59
CA GLY A 25 5.51 15.25 12.00
C GLY A 25 6.64 15.64 11.04
N GLY A 26 6.34 15.96 9.78
CA GLY A 26 7.33 16.35 8.76
C GLY A 26 8.13 15.20 8.12
N ARG A 27 7.80 13.94 8.43
CA ARG A 27 8.33 12.73 7.81
C ARG A 27 7.66 12.51 6.47
N LEU A 28 8.35 11.84 5.55
CA LEU A 28 7.79 11.36 4.29
C LEU A 28 6.78 10.23 4.58
N PRO A 29 5.49 10.42 4.26
CA PRO A 29 4.49 9.40 4.46
C PRO A 29 4.43 8.44 3.27
N VAL A 30 4.64 7.16 3.56
CA VAL A 30 4.62 6.06 2.60
C VAL A 30 3.51 5.07 2.98
N ALA A 31 2.63 4.75 2.04
CA ALA A 31 1.68 3.65 2.19
C ALA A 31 2.25 2.40 1.52
N LEU A 32 2.67 1.41 2.31
CA LEU A 32 3.04 0.08 1.82
C LEU A 32 1.76 -0.75 1.60
N ILE A 33 1.35 -0.87 0.35
CA ILE A 33 0.09 -1.49 -0.03
C ILE A 33 0.34 -2.92 -0.46
N TYR A 34 -0.30 -3.85 0.24
CA TYR A 34 -0.49 -5.20 -0.29
C TYR A 34 -1.84 -5.25 -1.00
N PRO A 35 -1.90 -5.46 -2.32
CA PRO A 35 -3.12 -5.42 -3.12
C PRO A 35 -4.04 -6.64 -2.92
N ASN A 36 -4.14 -7.13 -1.69
CA ASN A 36 -4.97 -8.26 -1.29
C ASN A 36 -5.40 -8.11 0.18
N SER A 37 -6.10 -9.10 0.71
CA SER A 37 -6.56 -9.08 2.10
C SER A 37 -5.39 -8.97 3.09
N TYR A 38 -5.68 -8.39 4.25
CA TYR A 38 -4.76 -8.30 5.38
C TYR A 38 -4.11 -9.64 5.72
N TYR A 39 -4.88 -10.73 5.76
CA TYR A 39 -4.35 -12.04 6.15
C TYR A 39 -3.30 -12.57 5.16
N ILE A 40 -3.51 -12.36 3.86
CA ILE A 40 -2.54 -12.79 2.84
C ILE A 40 -1.30 -11.89 2.91
N GLY A 41 -1.49 -10.58 2.98
CA GLY A 41 -0.36 -9.64 3.05
C GLY A 41 0.49 -9.82 4.31
N MET A 42 -0.14 -10.10 5.45
CA MET A 42 0.56 -10.37 6.71
C MET A 42 1.25 -11.74 6.74
N SER A 43 0.92 -12.63 5.80
CA SER A 43 1.63 -13.90 5.58
C SER A 43 2.82 -13.74 4.61
N ASN A 44 3.12 -12.52 4.14
CA ASN A 44 4.20 -12.24 3.21
C ASN A 44 5.41 -11.64 3.93
N LEU A 45 6.53 -12.36 3.96
CA LEU A 45 7.75 -11.90 4.63
C LEU A 45 8.36 -10.63 4.00
N GLY A 46 8.31 -10.50 2.67
CA GLY A 46 8.82 -9.31 1.97
C GLY A 46 8.08 -8.04 2.38
N VAL A 47 6.77 -8.12 2.61
CA VAL A 47 5.98 -6.98 3.15
C VAL A 47 6.50 -6.58 4.53
N HIS A 48 6.77 -7.54 5.41
CA HIS A 48 7.34 -7.25 6.74
C HIS A 48 8.74 -6.66 6.66
N ALA A 49 9.57 -7.16 5.74
CA ALA A 49 10.93 -6.67 5.53
C ALA A 49 10.93 -5.21 5.05
N VAL A 50 10.17 -4.90 4.00
CA VAL A 50 10.03 -3.53 3.48
C VAL A 50 9.38 -2.60 4.51
N TYR A 51 8.36 -3.07 5.23
CA TYR A 51 7.72 -2.30 6.30
C TYR A 51 8.71 -1.89 7.39
N ARG A 52 9.54 -2.84 7.86
CA ARG A 52 10.58 -2.58 8.86
C ARG A 52 11.70 -1.70 8.32
N LEU A 53 12.14 -1.94 7.09
CA LEU A 53 13.18 -1.15 6.43
C LEU A 53 12.77 0.32 6.32
N LEU A 54 11.60 0.59 5.75
CA LEU A 54 11.07 1.95 5.61
C LEU A 54 10.88 2.62 6.96
N ASN A 55 10.33 1.89 7.95
CA ASN A 55 10.21 2.41 9.30
C ASN A 55 11.53 2.46 10.08
N GLY A 56 12.63 1.92 9.57
CA GLY A 56 13.98 2.10 10.13
C GLY A 56 14.51 3.52 9.90
N TYR A 57 14.10 4.17 8.81
CA TYR A 57 14.51 5.55 8.51
C TYR A 57 13.76 6.56 9.41
N ARG A 58 14.51 7.45 10.07
CA ARG A 58 13.95 8.46 10.99
C ARG A 58 12.98 9.43 10.30
N GLY A 59 13.27 9.78 9.04
CA GLY A 59 12.50 10.71 8.23
C GLY A 59 11.33 10.09 7.46
N VAL A 60 11.01 8.81 7.68
CA VAL A 60 9.92 8.10 6.99
C VAL A 60 8.90 7.60 8.01
N VAL A 61 7.61 7.76 7.68
CA VAL A 61 6.51 7.05 8.32
C VAL A 61 5.90 6.11 7.28
N CYS A 62 5.99 4.81 7.53
CA CYS A 62 5.41 3.81 6.65
C CYS A 62 4.21 3.17 7.33
N GLU A 63 3.07 3.22 6.67
CA GLU A 63 1.81 2.61 7.09
C GLU A 63 1.37 1.60 6.05
N ARG A 64 0.57 0.60 6.44
CA ARG A 64 0.18 -0.51 5.57
C ARG A 64 -1.21 -0.31 5.01
N GLY A 65 -1.40 -0.62 3.73
CA GLY A 65 -2.70 -0.64 3.07
C GLY A 65 -3.06 -2.04 2.58
N PHE A 66 -4.33 -2.42 2.68
CA PHE A 66 -4.82 -3.71 2.23
C PHE A 66 -6.12 -3.56 1.44
N TRP A 67 -6.38 -4.50 0.53
CA TRP A 67 -7.59 -4.53 -0.31
C TRP A 67 -8.54 -5.63 0.14
N GLU A 68 -9.45 -5.27 1.03
CA GLU A 68 -10.44 -6.18 1.60
C GLU A 68 -11.67 -6.30 0.70
N ARG A 69 -12.48 -7.34 0.95
CA ARG A 69 -13.74 -7.57 0.22
C ARG A 69 -14.69 -6.38 0.35
N GLU A 70 -14.74 -5.77 1.51
CA GLU A 70 -15.61 -4.63 1.79
C GLU A 70 -15.21 -3.37 0.99
N ASN A 71 -13.94 -3.25 0.59
CA ASN A 71 -13.53 -2.20 -0.33
C ASN A 71 -14.05 -2.47 -1.75
N ARG A 72 -14.04 -3.74 -2.20
CA ARG A 72 -14.55 -4.16 -3.52
C ARG A 72 -16.05 -3.93 -3.66
N ASP A 73 -16.79 -4.11 -2.58
CA ASP A 73 -18.22 -3.85 -2.51
C ASP A 73 -18.56 -2.33 -2.52
N GLY A 74 -17.55 -1.45 -2.55
CA GLY A 74 -17.73 0.02 -2.51
C GLY A 74 -18.19 0.54 -1.14
N LYS A 75 -18.15 -0.30 -0.10
CA LYS A 75 -18.68 0.03 1.24
C LYS A 75 -17.68 0.79 2.09
N LEU A 76 -16.38 0.67 1.80
CA LEU A 76 -15.32 1.28 2.59
C LEU A 76 -14.26 1.95 1.69
N PRO A 77 -13.82 3.18 2.04
CA PRO A 77 -12.66 3.78 1.40
C PRO A 77 -11.41 2.95 1.67
N VAL A 78 -10.39 3.09 0.80
CA VAL A 78 -9.09 2.46 1.03
C VAL A 78 -8.31 3.33 2.01
N LEU A 79 -8.16 2.81 3.23
CA LEU A 79 -7.47 3.48 4.32
C LEU A 79 -6.22 2.71 4.71
N SER A 80 -5.24 3.44 5.26
CA SER A 80 -4.12 2.81 5.94
C SER A 80 -4.56 2.08 7.22
N LEU A 81 -3.80 1.08 7.63
CA LEU A 81 -4.11 0.26 8.79
C LEU A 81 -3.84 1.01 10.09
N GLU A 82 -2.70 1.69 10.20
CA GLU A 82 -2.21 2.30 11.43
C GLU A 82 -3.01 3.55 11.81
N SER A 83 -3.12 4.53 10.91
CA SER A 83 -3.79 5.80 11.20
C SER A 83 -5.21 5.91 10.61
N GLN A 84 -5.63 4.96 9.77
CA GLN A 84 -6.90 5.00 9.04
C GLN A 84 -7.04 6.25 8.15
N ARG A 85 -5.92 6.69 7.57
CA ARG A 85 -5.89 7.79 6.60
C ARG A 85 -6.19 7.30 5.18
N PRO A 86 -6.89 8.11 4.36
CA PRO A 86 -7.01 7.85 2.93
C PRO A 86 -5.65 7.69 2.24
N LEU A 87 -5.56 6.82 1.24
CA LEU A 87 -4.33 6.66 0.47
C LEU A 87 -3.90 7.96 -0.24
N SER A 88 -4.84 8.84 -0.60
CA SER A 88 -4.55 10.13 -1.20
C SER A 88 -3.76 11.10 -0.30
N ASP A 89 -3.72 10.87 1.01
CA ASP A 89 -2.98 11.71 1.97
C ASP A 89 -1.46 11.42 1.95
N PHE A 90 -1.04 10.29 1.38
CA PHE A 90 0.36 9.86 1.38
C PHE A 90 1.14 10.55 0.26
N ALA A 91 2.45 10.64 0.42
CA ALA A 91 3.34 11.15 -0.63
C ALA A 91 3.77 10.03 -1.59
N VAL A 92 3.82 8.78 -1.09
CA VAL A 92 4.21 7.60 -1.87
C VAL A 92 3.24 6.45 -1.60
N LEU A 93 2.75 5.82 -2.65
CA LEU A 93 2.03 4.55 -2.62
C LEU A 93 2.96 3.44 -3.13
N ALA A 94 3.46 2.60 -2.24
CA ALA A 94 4.38 1.51 -2.54
C ALA A 94 3.62 0.18 -2.58
N PHE A 95 3.36 -0.34 -3.78
CA PHE A 95 2.67 -1.62 -3.97
C PHE A 95 3.64 -2.79 -3.91
N SER A 96 3.33 -3.80 -3.10
CA SER A 96 4.03 -5.09 -3.05
C SER A 96 3.19 -6.15 -3.75
N VAL A 97 3.46 -6.41 -5.03
CA VAL A 97 2.65 -7.28 -5.89
C VAL A 97 3.24 -8.70 -5.92
N SER A 98 2.53 -9.65 -5.33
CA SER A 98 3.03 -11.03 -5.18
C SER A 98 2.42 -12.03 -6.16
N TYR A 99 1.20 -11.77 -6.65
CA TYR A 99 0.48 -12.67 -7.55
C TYR A 99 -0.05 -11.91 -8.77
N GLU A 100 -0.16 -12.59 -9.90
CA GLU A 100 -0.66 -11.98 -11.15
C GLU A 100 -2.10 -11.46 -11.01
N LEU A 101 -2.94 -12.14 -10.23
CA LEU A 101 -4.31 -11.70 -9.96
C LEU A 101 -4.36 -10.40 -9.15
N ASP A 102 -3.29 -10.02 -8.48
CA ASP A 102 -3.22 -8.75 -7.75
C ASP A 102 -3.19 -7.54 -8.70
N TYR A 103 -2.87 -7.73 -9.99
CA TYR A 103 -2.84 -6.65 -10.98
C TYR A 103 -4.20 -5.95 -11.09
N PHE A 104 -5.28 -6.73 -11.06
CA PHE A 104 -6.64 -6.20 -11.08
C PHE A 104 -6.95 -5.42 -9.79
N ASN A 105 -6.44 -5.87 -8.66
CA ASN A 105 -6.65 -5.19 -7.38
C ASN A 105 -5.90 -3.85 -7.34
N VAL A 106 -4.69 -3.75 -7.90
CA VAL A 106 -3.96 -2.48 -8.04
C VAL A 106 -4.83 -1.43 -8.75
N VAL A 107 -5.36 -1.78 -9.91
CA VAL A 107 -6.24 -0.89 -10.70
C VAL A 107 -7.47 -0.46 -9.91
N GLN A 108 -8.08 -1.40 -9.17
CA GLN A 108 -9.25 -1.11 -8.33
C GLN A 108 -8.91 -0.19 -7.16
N ILE A 109 -7.77 -0.39 -6.51
CA ILE A 109 -7.29 0.42 -5.39
C ILE A 109 -7.05 1.87 -5.83
N LEU A 110 -6.35 2.08 -6.94
CA LEU A 110 -6.09 3.42 -7.48
C LEU A 110 -7.40 4.16 -7.78
N ARG A 111 -8.34 3.47 -8.44
CA ARG A 111 -9.67 4.03 -8.73
C ARG A 111 -10.44 4.36 -7.45
N ALA A 112 -10.44 3.46 -6.46
CA ALA A 112 -11.13 3.67 -5.19
C ALA A 112 -10.50 4.78 -4.34
N ALA A 113 -9.20 5.01 -4.48
CA ALA A 113 -8.47 6.10 -3.83
C ALA A 113 -8.57 7.44 -4.59
N GLY A 114 -9.23 7.48 -5.75
CA GLY A 114 -9.34 8.68 -6.57
C GLY A 114 -8.02 9.10 -7.23
N ILE A 115 -7.07 8.16 -7.37
CA ILE A 115 -5.78 8.40 -8.02
C ILE A 115 -5.92 8.11 -9.52
N PRO A 116 -5.43 8.99 -10.42
CA PRO A 116 -5.40 8.71 -11.85
C PRO A 116 -4.77 7.34 -12.14
N LEU A 117 -5.41 6.60 -13.04
CA LEU A 117 -5.07 5.21 -13.27
C LEU A 117 -3.71 5.08 -13.96
N TYR A 118 -3.50 5.82 -15.04
CA TYR A 118 -2.25 5.81 -15.78
C TYR A 118 -1.26 6.78 -15.16
N ALA A 119 0.01 6.38 -15.13
CA ALA A 119 1.10 7.22 -14.65
C ALA A 119 1.20 8.56 -15.41
N ALA A 120 0.92 8.52 -16.73
CA ALA A 120 0.92 9.71 -17.58
C ALA A 120 -0.15 10.76 -17.22
N ASP A 121 -1.19 10.37 -16.48
CA ASP A 121 -2.28 11.27 -16.06
C ASP A 121 -2.02 11.87 -14.66
N ARG A 122 -0.90 11.51 -14.01
CA ARG A 122 -0.53 12.04 -12.68
C ARG A 122 0.36 13.27 -12.82
N ASP A 123 0.24 14.15 -11.85
CA ASP A 123 1.07 15.34 -11.68
C ASP A 123 1.53 15.47 -10.22
N GLU A 124 2.23 16.55 -9.89
CA GLU A 124 2.80 16.81 -8.56
C GLU A 124 1.78 16.86 -7.41
N ARG A 125 0.48 16.92 -7.70
CA ARG A 125 -0.59 16.89 -6.69
C ARG A 125 -0.96 15.48 -6.26
N HIS A 126 -0.48 14.47 -7.00
CA HIS A 126 -0.77 13.06 -6.76
C HIS A 126 0.43 12.37 -6.08
N PRO A 127 0.20 11.31 -5.28
CA PRO A 127 1.29 10.54 -4.73
C PRO A 127 2.10 9.87 -5.83
N LEU A 128 3.40 9.67 -5.56
CA LEU A 128 4.22 8.78 -6.38
C LEU A 128 3.75 7.34 -6.18
N VAL A 129 3.39 6.65 -7.25
CA VAL A 129 2.92 5.27 -7.24
C VAL A 129 4.03 4.36 -7.74
N ILE A 130 4.56 3.55 -6.83
CA ILE A 130 5.67 2.63 -7.12
C ILE A 130 5.23 1.18 -6.88
N ALA A 131 5.87 0.23 -7.56
CA ALA A 131 5.63 -1.19 -7.34
C ALA A 131 6.93 -1.98 -7.19
N GLY A 132 6.88 -3.04 -6.39
CA GLY A 132 7.87 -4.10 -6.36
C GLY A 132 7.23 -5.45 -6.07
N GLY A 133 8.07 -6.45 -5.84
CA GLY A 133 7.65 -7.82 -5.52
C GLY A 133 7.81 -8.78 -6.70
N PRO A 134 7.65 -10.09 -6.47
CA PRO A 134 7.99 -11.14 -7.43
C PRO A 134 7.36 -10.96 -8.81
N CYS A 135 6.10 -10.54 -8.88
CA CYS A 135 5.41 -10.34 -10.17
C CYS A 135 5.97 -9.16 -10.96
N ILE A 136 6.34 -8.07 -10.28
CA ILE A 136 6.99 -6.91 -10.92
C ILE A 136 8.37 -7.30 -11.44
N THR A 137 9.12 -8.09 -10.67
CA THR A 137 10.45 -8.57 -11.07
C THR A 137 10.40 -9.52 -12.27
N VAL A 138 9.42 -10.43 -12.31
CA VAL A 138 9.31 -11.44 -13.37
C VAL A 138 8.74 -10.87 -14.67
N ASN A 139 7.69 -10.04 -14.59
CA ASN A 139 7.07 -9.45 -15.78
C ASN A 139 6.46 -8.07 -15.47
N PRO A 140 7.27 -7.00 -15.55
CA PRO A 140 6.81 -5.65 -15.22
C PRO A 140 5.88 -5.04 -16.28
N LEU A 141 5.98 -5.49 -17.53
CA LEU A 141 5.36 -4.83 -18.69
C LEU A 141 3.84 -4.66 -18.60
N PRO A 142 3.05 -5.64 -18.10
CA PRO A 142 1.60 -5.50 -17.96
C PRO A 142 1.17 -4.36 -17.04
N LEU A 143 2.00 -4.05 -16.03
CA LEU A 143 1.71 -3.02 -15.04
C LEU A 143 2.40 -1.69 -15.30
N ALA A 144 3.41 -1.64 -16.16
CA ALA A 144 4.21 -0.44 -16.45
C ALA A 144 3.40 0.84 -16.73
N PRO A 145 2.26 0.81 -17.47
CA PRO A 145 1.49 2.04 -17.71
C PRO A 145 0.84 2.66 -16.46
N PHE A 146 0.70 1.90 -15.36
CA PHE A 146 -0.01 2.31 -14.15
C PHE A 146 0.91 2.81 -13.03
N PHE A 147 2.22 2.59 -13.15
CA PHE A 147 3.20 2.92 -12.11
C PHE A 147 4.20 3.96 -12.60
N ASP A 148 4.57 4.87 -11.70
CA ASP A 148 5.56 5.90 -11.97
C ASP A 148 6.98 5.31 -11.90
N VAL A 149 7.18 4.34 -11.00
CA VAL A 149 8.42 3.58 -10.86
C VAL A 149 8.13 2.10 -10.60
N LEU A 150 8.87 1.23 -11.28
CA LEU A 150 8.86 -0.21 -11.04
C LEU A 150 10.22 -0.65 -10.50
N CYS A 151 10.24 -1.16 -9.29
CA CYS A 151 11.42 -1.71 -8.63
C CYS A 151 11.59 -3.17 -9.02
N ILE A 152 12.64 -3.48 -9.77
CA ILE A 152 12.99 -4.83 -10.23
C ILE A 152 14.12 -5.36 -9.34
N GLY A 153 13.92 -6.54 -8.75
CA GLY A 153 14.89 -7.18 -7.85
C GLY A 153 14.42 -7.22 -6.39
N GLU A 154 15.35 -7.51 -5.48
CA GLU A 154 15.10 -7.57 -4.04
C GLU A 154 15.24 -6.18 -3.41
N ALA A 155 14.40 -5.88 -2.43
CA ALA A 155 14.41 -4.58 -1.74
C ALA A 155 15.32 -4.60 -0.50
N GLU A 156 15.66 -5.80 -0.02
CA GLU A 156 16.50 -6.03 1.14
C GLU A 156 17.96 -5.61 0.85
N PRO A 157 18.56 -4.75 1.69
CA PRO A 157 19.99 -4.54 1.64
C PRO A 157 20.72 -5.82 2.07
N LEU A 158 21.67 -6.27 1.25
CA LEU A 158 22.65 -7.32 1.58
C LEU A 158 23.60 -6.88 2.70
#